data_AF-A0A5C3K9X9-F1
#
_entry.id   AF-A0A5C3K9X9-F1
#
_cell.length_a   1.000
_cell.length_b   1.000
_cell.length_c   1.000
_cell.angle_alpha   90.00
_cell.angle_beta   90.00
_cell.angle_gamma   90.00
#
_symmetry.space_group_name_H-M   'P 1'
#
loop_
_entity.id
_entity.type
_entity.pdbx_description
1 polymer ?
#
loop_
_entity_poly.entity_id
_entity_poly.type
_entity_poly.pdbx_seq_one_letter_code
_entity_poly.pdbx_strand_id
1 'polypeptide(L)'
;RFCKVDVLLPGIMNLPYLNEGEINELEGLPVVPVLVLLLQKLQGWDDHLKCVEFHKHRKHTVDVEDIKDLLGRVGEMPVRLFRPWSERGLLGEQFVTASKARVKAFCARFPETTHLWAGLGFEVA
;
A
#
# COMPACT_ATOMS: atom_id res chain seq x y z
N ARG A 1 -17.59 -11.86 22.17
CA ARG A 1 -16.48 -11.17 21.46
C ARG A 1 -16.36 -11.83 20.10
N PHE A 2 -16.46 -11.10 19.00
CA PHE A 2 -16.36 -11.66 17.64
C PHE A 2 -15.06 -11.19 17.00
N CYS A 3 -14.30 -12.12 16.41
CA CYS A 3 -13.10 -11.82 15.65
C CYS A 3 -13.36 -12.26 14.21
N LYS A 4 -13.22 -11.33 13.25
CA LYS A 4 -13.28 -11.66 11.84
C LYS A 4 -11.86 -11.93 11.36
N VAL A 5 -11.64 -13.09 10.78
CA VAL A 5 -10.39 -13.47 10.13
C VAL A 5 -10.68 -13.67 8.66
N ASP A 6 -10.01 -12.89 7.81
CA ASP A 6 -10.08 -13.03 6.36
C ASP A 6 -8.81 -13.76 5.89
N VAL A 7 -8.96 -14.86 5.16
CA VAL A 7 -7.85 -15.62 4.56
C VAL A 7 -7.98 -15.51 3.05
N LEU A 8 -6.92 -15.03 2.40
CA LEU A 8 -6.91 -14.71 0.98
C LEU A 8 -5.78 -15.47 0.30
N LEU A 9 -6.05 -15.92 -0.93
CA LEU A 9 -5.05 -16.57 -1.76
C LEU A 9 -4.42 -15.55 -2.74
N PRO A 10 -3.14 -15.70 -3.08
CA PRO A 10 -2.48 -14.88 -4.10
C PRO A 10 -3.26 -14.85 -5.42
N GLY A 11 -3.20 -13.71 -6.12
CA GLY A 11 -3.98 -13.45 -7.34
C GLY A 11 -5.37 -12.85 -7.10
N ILE A 12 -5.85 -12.84 -5.85
CA ILE A 12 -7.04 -12.07 -5.44
C ILE A 12 -6.58 -10.70 -4.92
N MET A 13 -7.27 -9.62 -5.31
CA MET A 13 -6.96 -8.23 -4.88
C MET A 13 -5.53 -7.77 -5.15
N ASN A 14 -4.87 -8.31 -6.18
CA ASN A 14 -3.47 -8.04 -6.51
C ASN A 14 -2.48 -8.31 -5.36
N LEU A 15 -2.81 -9.25 -4.47
CA LEU A 15 -1.88 -9.71 -3.44
C LEU A 15 -0.69 -10.43 -4.11
N PRO A 16 0.56 -10.01 -3.82
CA PRO A 16 1.73 -10.70 -4.33
C PRO A 16 1.90 -12.07 -3.69
N TYR A 17 2.55 -12.98 -4.41
CA TYR A 17 3.09 -14.19 -3.79
C TYR A 17 4.42 -13.81 -3.12
N LEU A 18 4.54 -14.04 -1.81
CA LEU A 18 5.74 -13.74 -1.04
C LEU A 18 6.46 -15.03 -0.68
N ASN A 19 7.75 -15.10 -0.99
CA ASN A 19 8.65 -16.15 -0.55
C ASN A 19 9.18 -15.85 0.87
N GLU A 20 9.78 -16.85 1.53
CA GLU A 20 10.32 -16.69 2.89
C GLU A 20 11.31 -15.53 3.05
N GLY A 21 12.14 -15.26 2.03
CA GLY A 21 13.08 -14.13 2.06
C GLY A 21 12.44 -12.74 1.92
N GLU A 22 11.15 -12.69 1.57
CA GLU A 22 10.38 -11.46 1.34
C GLU A 22 9.39 -11.18 2.47
N ILE A 23 9.17 -12.17 3.34
CA ILE A 23 8.37 -12.05 4.56
C ILE A 23 9.25 -11.44 5.65
N ASN A 24 8.76 -10.40 6.30
CA ASN A 24 9.40 -9.87 7.49
C ASN A 24 8.88 -10.63 8.71
N GLU A 25 9.70 -10.75 9.75
CA GLU A 25 9.26 -11.27 11.04
C GLU A 25 9.21 -10.12 12.05
N LEU A 26 8.08 -9.98 12.73
CA LEU A 26 7.90 -9.04 13.82
C LEU A 26 7.31 -9.79 15.01
N GLU A 27 8.06 -9.86 16.12
CA GLU A 27 7.65 -10.56 17.35
C GLU A 27 7.23 -12.03 17.11
N GLY A 28 7.91 -12.73 16.19
CA GLY A 28 7.61 -14.12 15.84
C GLY A 28 6.41 -14.28 14.88
N LEU A 29 5.84 -13.19 14.37
CA LEU A 29 4.76 -13.21 13.39
C LEU A 29 5.26 -12.82 12.01
N PRO A 30 4.88 -13.56 10.95
CA PRO A 30 5.17 -13.17 9.58
C PRO A 30 4.32 -11.96 9.20
N VAL A 31 4.96 -10.90 8.75
CA VAL A 31 4.33 -9.67 8.28
C VAL A 31 4.79 -9.33 6.87
N VAL A 32 3.88 -8.74 6.09
CA VAL A 32 4.20 -8.28 4.74
C VAL A 32 5.15 -7.06 4.80
N PRO A 33 5.97 -6.83 3.76
CA PRO A 33 6.71 -5.57 3.64
C PRO A 33 5.78 -4.37 3.72
N VAL A 34 6.20 -3.32 4.45
CA VAL A 34 5.36 -2.13 4.71
C VAL A 34 4.88 -1.47 3.41
N LEU A 35 5.73 -1.49 2.40
CA LEU A 35 5.41 -0.90 1.12
C LEU A 35 4.33 -1.67 0.36
N VAL A 36 4.30 -3.01 0.47
CA VAL A 36 3.23 -3.83 -0.11
C VAL A 36 1.90 -3.43 0.51
N LEU A 37 1.87 -3.25 1.84
CA LEU A 37 0.69 -2.78 2.56
C LEU A 37 0.27 -1.37 2.11
N LEU A 38 1.23 -0.44 1.99
CA LEU A 38 0.97 0.93 1.54
C LEU A 38 0.34 0.97 0.15
N LEU A 39 0.88 0.22 -0.82
CA LEU A 39 0.35 0.18 -2.18
C LEU A 39 -1.02 -0.50 -2.26
N GLN A 40 -1.28 -1.49 -1.40
CA GLN A 40 -2.61 -2.12 -1.29
C GLN A 40 -3.64 -1.15 -0.71
N LYS A 41 -3.29 -0.36 0.31
CA LYS A 41 -4.14 0.71 0.83
C LYS A 41 -4.44 1.76 -0.22
N LEU A 42 -3.42 2.16 -0.99
CA LEU A 42 -3.57 3.08 -2.12
C LEU A 42 -4.49 2.53 -3.22
N GLN A 43 -4.39 1.23 -3.52
CA GLN A 43 -5.37 0.57 -4.38
C GLN A 43 -6.79 0.66 -3.79
N GLY A 44 -6.97 0.30 -2.52
CA GLY A 44 -8.28 0.31 -1.87
C GLY A 44 -8.93 1.70 -1.90
N TRP A 45 -8.14 2.74 -1.65
CA TRP A 45 -8.57 4.13 -1.78
C TRP A 45 -9.08 4.47 -3.20
N ASP A 46 -8.31 4.14 -4.23
CA ASP A 46 -8.67 4.37 -5.64
C ASP A 46 -9.93 3.58 -6.04
N ASP A 47 -10.02 2.31 -5.62
CA ASP A 47 -11.17 1.44 -5.86
C ASP A 47 -12.44 1.98 -5.16
N HIS A 48 -12.32 2.49 -3.92
CA HIS A 48 -13.43 3.09 -3.18
C HIS A 48 -13.90 4.43 -3.76
N LEU A 49 -12.98 5.26 -4.27
CA LEU A 49 -13.34 6.51 -4.97
C LEU A 49 -14.11 6.25 -6.26
N LYS A 50 -13.82 5.14 -6.95
CA LYS A 50 -14.51 4.74 -8.18
C LYS A 50 -15.83 4.02 -7.92
N CYS A 51 -16.15 3.69 -6.66
CA CYS A 51 -17.33 2.91 -6.33
C CYS A 51 -18.59 3.79 -6.25
N VAL A 52 -19.64 3.41 -6.98
CA VAL A 52 -20.93 4.11 -7.04
C VAL A 52 -21.70 4.01 -5.71
N GLU A 53 -21.43 2.97 -4.91
CA GLU A 53 -22.13 2.71 -3.66
C GLU A 53 -21.62 3.60 -2.51
N PHE A 54 -22.49 4.50 -2.03
CA PHE A 54 -22.17 5.52 -1.01
C PHE A 54 -21.56 4.95 0.29
N HIS A 55 -21.96 3.75 0.72
CA HIS A 55 -21.40 3.09 1.91
C HIS A 55 -19.97 2.58 1.71
N LYS A 56 -19.58 2.21 0.47
CA LYS A 56 -18.19 1.88 0.12
C LYS A 56 -17.37 3.15 -0.09
N HIS A 57 -17.99 4.21 -0.63
CA HIS A 57 -17.37 5.52 -0.74
C HIS A 57 -16.95 6.07 0.64
N ARG A 58 -17.72 5.89 1.73
CA ARG A 58 -17.30 6.35 3.08
C ARG A 58 -15.99 5.74 3.59
N LYS A 59 -15.51 4.62 3.03
CA LYS A 59 -14.23 4.00 3.44
C LYS A 59 -13.00 4.75 2.93
N HIS A 60 -13.13 5.58 1.89
CA HIS A 60 -11.99 6.33 1.34
C HIS A 60 -11.31 7.24 2.38
N THR A 61 -12.06 7.79 3.34
CA THR A 61 -11.51 8.67 4.37
C THR A 61 -10.64 7.89 5.35
N VAL A 62 -11.00 6.64 5.67
CA VAL A 62 -10.17 5.75 6.50
C VAL A 62 -8.90 5.36 5.75
N ASP A 63 -9.01 5.04 4.46
CA ASP A 63 -7.84 4.70 3.65
C ASP A 63 -6.86 5.89 3.53
N VAL A 64 -7.37 7.13 3.44
CA VAL A 64 -6.51 8.33 3.40
C VAL A 64 -5.69 8.48 4.68
N GLU A 65 -6.32 8.35 5.85
CA GLU A 65 -5.61 8.45 7.13
C GLU A 65 -4.61 7.30 7.29
N ASP A 66 -5.00 6.06 6.96
CA ASP A 66 -4.09 4.91 6.97
C ASP A 66 -2.86 5.13 6.07
N ILE A 67 -3.06 5.68 4.86
CA ILE A 67 -1.98 5.98 3.92
C ILE A 67 -1.07 7.07 4.49
N LYS A 68 -1.63 8.15 5.04
CA LYS A 68 -0.86 9.25 5.65
C LYS A 68 -0.02 8.76 6.83
N ASP A 69 -0.62 7.96 7.71
CA ASP A 69 0.06 7.37 8.87
C ASP A 69 1.19 6.42 8.43
N LEU A 70 0.93 5.56 7.44
CA LEU A 70 1.95 4.69 6.89
C LEU A 70 3.11 5.50 6.28
N LEU A 71 2.82 6.51 5.46
CA LEU A 71 3.85 7.36 4.84
C LEU A 71 4.72 8.07 5.89
N GLY A 72 4.12 8.60 6.95
CA GLY A 72 4.85 9.25 8.04
C GLY A 72 5.79 8.29 8.77
N ARG A 73 5.39 7.02 8.90
CA ARG A 73 6.19 6.00 9.60
C ARG A 73 7.24 5.34 8.73
N VAL A 74 7.01 5.20 7.42
CA VAL A 74 7.94 4.47 6.53
C VAL A 74 9.33 5.13 6.52
N GLY A 75 9.41 6.46 6.61
CA GLY A 75 10.69 7.18 6.72
C GLY A 75 11.46 6.92 8.03
N GLU A 76 10.79 6.43 9.07
CA GLU A 76 11.37 6.11 10.37
C GLU A 76 11.68 4.61 10.52
N MET A 77 11.22 3.77 9.58
CA MET A 77 11.36 2.33 9.67
C MET A 77 12.79 1.87 9.33
N PRO A 78 13.31 0.84 10.04
CA PRO A 78 14.55 0.19 9.65
C PRO A 78 14.51 -0.29 8.20
N VAL A 79 15.60 -0.09 7.45
CA VAL A 79 15.74 -0.50 6.03
C VAL A 79 15.37 -1.97 5.82
N ARG A 80 15.58 -2.86 6.79
CA ARG A 80 15.15 -4.27 6.72
C ARG A 80 13.63 -4.47 6.56
N LEU A 81 12.80 -3.55 7.08
CA LEU A 81 11.35 -3.56 6.91
C LEU A 81 10.92 -2.87 5.60
N PHE A 82 11.87 -2.16 4.97
CA PHE A 82 11.70 -1.36 3.76
C PHE A 82 12.47 -1.98 2.59
N ARG A 83 11.79 -2.79 1.79
CA ARG A 83 12.30 -3.18 0.47
C ARG A 83 12.03 -2.06 -0.55
N PRO A 84 12.97 -1.72 -1.44
CA PRO A 84 12.73 -0.74 -2.50
C PRO A 84 11.50 -1.10 -3.32
N TRP A 85 10.65 -0.11 -3.61
CA TRP A 85 9.43 -0.31 -4.41
C TRP A 85 9.69 -0.79 -5.84
N SER A 86 10.91 -0.58 -6.31
CA SER A 86 11.39 -0.97 -7.62
C SER A 86 11.80 -2.45 -7.71
N GLU A 87 11.73 -3.24 -6.62
CA GLU A 87 11.91 -4.69 -6.66
C GLU A 87 10.71 -5.35 -7.37
N ARG A 88 10.72 -5.28 -8.71
CA ARG A 88 9.65 -5.75 -9.61
C ARG A 88 9.32 -7.24 -9.48
N GLY A 89 10.16 -8.04 -8.83
CA GLY A 89 9.90 -9.46 -8.60
C GLY A 89 8.69 -9.70 -7.69
N LEU A 90 8.41 -8.77 -6.77
CA LEU A 90 7.36 -8.90 -5.78
C LEU A 90 5.97 -8.60 -6.35
N LEU A 91 5.86 -7.59 -7.23
CA LEU A 91 4.59 -7.05 -7.69
C LEU A 91 4.45 -7.20 -9.21
N GLY A 92 3.28 -7.65 -9.66
CA GLY A 92 2.99 -7.75 -11.09
C GLY A 92 3.12 -6.40 -11.80
N GLU A 93 3.61 -6.40 -13.04
CA GLU A 93 3.88 -5.18 -13.82
C GLU A 93 2.65 -4.26 -13.95
N GLN A 94 1.47 -4.85 -14.11
CA GLN A 94 0.21 -4.11 -14.16
C GLN A 94 -0.07 -3.38 -12.83
N PHE A 95 0.14 -4.05 -11.70
CA PHE A 95 -0.04 -3.45 -10.38
C PHE A 95 0.97 -2.34 -10.13
N VAL A 96 2.24 -2.52 -10.52
CA VAL A 96 3.27 -1.49 -10.43
C VAL A 96 2.88 -0.26 -11.26
N THR A 97 2.44 -0.46 -12.50
CA THR A 97 2.04 0.63 -13.39
C THR A 97 0.81 1.37 -12.86
N ALA A 98 -0.20 0.64 -12.39
CA ALA A 98 -1.38 1.23 -11.75
C ALA A 98 -0.99 2.00 -10.47
N SER A 99 -0.08 1.48 -9.66
CA SER A 99 0.40 2.11 -8.44
C SER A 99 1.06 3.47 -8.72
N LYS A 100 1.89 3.58 -9.76
CA LYS A 100 2.48 4.87 -10.17
C LYS A 100 1.41 5.91 -10.50
N ALA A 101 0.40 5.52 -11.27
CA ALA A 101 -0.71 6.41 -11.62
C ALA A 101 -1.51 6.83 -10.38
N ARG A 102 -1.77 5.89 -9.46
CA ARG A 102 -2.45 6.16 -8.18
C ARG A 102 -1.65 7.09 -7.28
N VAL A 103 -0.32 6.96 -7.22
CA VAL A 103 0.54 7.88 -6.44
C VAL A 103 0.41 9.31 -6.96
N LYS A 104 0.47 9.50 -8.28
CA LYS A 104 0.25 10.82 -8.90
C LYS A 104 -1.14 11.39 -8.56
N ALA A 105 -2.18 10.56 -8.68
CA ALA A 105 -3.55 10.96 -8.33
C ALA A 105 -3.70 11.31 -6.84
N PHE A 106 -3.07 10.54 -5.94
CA PHE A 106 -3.09 10.79 -4.51
C PHE A 106 -2.35 12.08 -4.16
N CYS A 107 -1.15 12.30 -4.73
CA CYS A 107 -0.38 13.54 -4.55
C CYS A 107 -1.14 14.77 -5.08
N ALA A 108 -1.85 14.64 -6.20
CA ALA A 108 -2.67 15.74 -6.73
C ALA A 108 -3.82 16.12 -5.77
N ARG A 109 -4.35 15.16 -5.02
CA ARG A 109 -5.42 15.40 -4.03
C ARG A 109 -4.89 15.80 -2.65
N PHE A 110 -3.70 15.32 -2.27
CA PHE A 110 -3.04 15.56 -0.99
C PHE A 110 -1.59 16.00 -1.20
N PRO A 111 -1.36 17.24 -1.68
CA PRO A 111 -0.02 17.75 -2.02
C PRO A 111 0.95 17.73 -0.84
N GLU A 112 0.44 17.79 0.39
CA GLU A 112 1.25 17.70 1.60
C GLU A 112 2.00 16.37 1.72
N THR A 113 1.53 15.31 1.07
CA THR A 113 2.15 13.97 1.13
C THR A 113 3.23 13.75 0.07
N THR A 114 3.35 14.64 -0.92
CA THR A 114 4.22 14.48 -2.10
C THR A 114 5.68 14.22 -1.76
N HIS A 115 6.22 14.94 -0.78
CA HIS A 115 7.63 14.79 -0.37
C HIS A 115 7.92 13.40 0.23
N LEU A 116 6.94 12.78 0.91
CA LEU A 116 7.07 11.45 1.48
C LEU A 116 7.14 10.41 0.36
N TRP A 117 6.24 10.48 -0.63
CA TRP A 117 6.26 9.59 -1.79
C TRP A 117 7.55 9.72 -2.62
N ALA A 118 8.04 10.94 -2.81
CA ALA A 118 9.33 11.19 -3.48
C ALA A 118 10.49 10.58 -2.68
N GLY A 119 10.47 10.67 -1.34
CA GLY A 119 11.44 10.03 -0.46
C GLY A 119 11.45 8.50 -0.54
N LEU A 120 10.31 7.89 -0.88
CA LEU A 120 10.22 6.46 -1.19
C LEU A 120 10.70 6.12 -2.60
N GLY A 121 11.06 7.11 -3.43
CA GLY A 121 11.55 6.94 -4.79
C GLY A 121 10.48 6.92 -5.87
N PHE A 122 9.25 7.36 -5.58
CA PHE A 122 8.19 7.49 -6.60
C PHE A 122 8.31 8.79 -7.39
N GLU A 123 7.92 8.73 -8.66
CA GLU A 123 7.72 9.91 -9.49
C GLU A 123 6.34 10.52 -9.21
N VAL A 124 6.34 11.78 -8.75
CA VAL A 124 5.14 12.46 -8.21
C VAL A 124 4.57 13.55 -9.12
N ALA A 125 5.18 13.78 -10.30
CA ALA A 125 4.72 14.69 -11.36
C ALA A 125 4.56 13.91 -12.67
#